data_AF-A0A4S8V3E5-F1
#
_entry.id   AF-A0A4S8V3E5-F1
#
_cell.length_a   1.000
_cell.length_b   1.000
_cell.length_c   1.000
_cell.angle_alpha   90.00
_cell.angle_beta   90.00
_cell.angle_gamma   90.00
#
_symmetry.space_group_name_H-M   'P 1'
#
loop_
_entity.id
_entity.type
_entity.pdbx_description
1 polymer ?
#
loop_
_entity_poly.entity_id
_entity_poly.type
_entity_poly.pdbx_seq_one_letter_code
_entity_poly.pdbx_strand_id
1 'polypeptide(L)'
;MRLSEIALSLCALLLLGPSSVASFYLPGVAPTNYQTGDRVPLTVNRLTPSQSEQDTQVRSVFAFDYYHHAFHHCEPEGGPKQKSESLGSILFGDRIQTSPLELYMGKNESCKAVCGKQTFQARDSKFVNRRILQNYNVNWNIDGLPAAQKMIDANNDIFYSPGFALGQVHGVETQTPVLNTHYNIYAEFHEAAQGQFRVVGVLVEPASSSESKLLDDGKVQCGDIAHPLILSEKDATDVVWTYSVYWIPSPTSFATRWDKYLHVYDSRIHWVSLTISAMIVVALVGMVSTILLRTLRKDIARYNRLDDLGLDDFGETNLDDTVQEDSGWKLVHGDVFRPPKHPMILSILVGNGAQLFMMTGFTIAFALLGFLSPSNRGSLTTVMVMLYTFFGAVGGYVSARVYKFFHGDAWKQNIAYTPLLVPGTVFSVFFLLNLFVWARQSSGAVPFTTMLALISIWFLISVPLSVGGSWLGFRAPESTPPVRTNQIPRQIPPSTGYLRPLPSMFLVGILPFGAIFLELYFIISSIWFSRIYYMFGFLFLCYGLMIVTSAAVTILMVYFALCAENYHWQWRAFFTSGASAIYVFLYAMLYW
;
A
#
# COMPACT_ATOMS: atom_id res chain seq x y z
N MET A 1 -41.35 -28.95 2.44
CA MET A 1 -39.90 -29.23 2.43
C MET A 1 -39.20 -28.17 3.25
N ARG A 2 -38.46 -28.58 4.28
CA ARG A 2 -37.83 -27.66 5.24
C ARG A 2 -36.60 -27.02 4.58
N LEU A 3 -36.33 -25.73 4.84
CA LEU A 3 -35.15 -25.01 4.32
C LEU A 3 -33.83 -25.76 4.55
N SER A 4 -33.76 -26.60 5.60
CA SER A 4 -32.61 -27.45 5.91
C SER A 4 -32.33 -28.51 4.84
N GLU A 5 -33.36 -29.07 4.20
CA GLU A 5 -33.21 -30.11 3.16
C GLU A 5 -32.74 -29.49 1.84
N ILE A 6 -33.21 -28.28 1.53
CA ILE A 6 -32.78 -27.53 0.34
C ILE A 6 -31.31 -27.13 0.48
N ALA A 7 -30.89 -26.68 1.67
CA ALA A 7 -29.49 -26.34 1.93
C ALA A 7 -28.57 -27.57 1.85
N LEU A 8 -29.00 -28.73 2.36
CA LEU A 8 -28.22 -29.97 2.27
C LEU A 8 -28.10 -30.46 0.81
N SER A 9 -29.19 -30.42 0.04
CA SER A 9 -29.19 -30.79 -1.37
C SER A 9 -28.36 -29.83 -2.23
N LEU A 10 -28.34 -28.52 -1.93
CA LEU A 10 -27.49 -27.56 -2.62
C LEU A 10 -26.00 -27.79 -2.30
N CYS A 11 -25.65 -28.03 -1.04
CA CYS A 11 -24.28 -28.38 -0.66
C CYS A 11 -23.82 -29.70 -1.30
N ALA A 12 -24.70 -30.71 -1.37
CA ALA A 12 -24.40 -31.98 -2.02
C ALA A 12 -24.21 -31.83 -3.55
N LEU A 13 -25.02 -30.97 -4.20
CA LEU A 13 -24.84 -30.67 -5.64
C LEU A 13 -23.54 -29.89 -5.92
N LEU A 14 -23.14 -28.97 -5.04
CA LEU A 14 -21.88 -28.23 -5.14
C LEU A 14 -20.64 -29.12 -4.92
N LEU A 15 -20.78 -30.22 -4.18
CA LEU A 15 -19.72 -31.21 -3.95
C LEU A 15 -19.60 -32.27 -5.06
N LEU A 16 -20.62 -32.42 -5.91
CA LEU A 16 -20.68 -33.42 -6.99
C LEU A 16 -20.37 -32.86 -8.39
N GLY A 17 -20.08 -31.56 -8.50
CA GLY A 17 -19.58 -30.98 -9.76
C GLY A 17 -18.19 -31.56 -10.08
N PRO A 18 -17.91 -31.95 -11.35
CA PRO A 18 -16.60 -32.45 -11.72
C PRO A 18 -15.55 -31.40 -11.36
N SER A 19 -14.66 -31.74 -10.43
CA SER A 19 -13.46 -30.99 -10.15
C SER A 19 -12.54 -31.14 -11.36
N SER A 20 -12.76 -30.31 -12.38
CA SER A 20 -11.68 -29.92 -13.27
C SER A 20 -10.69 -29.15 -12.42
N VAL A 21 -9.84 -29.89 -11.69
CA VAL A 21 -8.65 -29.37 -11.04
C VAL A 21 -7.70 -28.99 -12.18
N ALA A 22 -8.00 -27.87 -12.83
CA ALA A 22 -6.95 -27.12 -13.48
C ALA A 22 -5.99 -26.77 -12.34
N SER A 23 -4.82 -27.40 -12.32
CA SER A 23 -3.77 -27.06 -11.36
C SER A 23 -3.61 -25.55 -11.40
N PHE A 24 -3.97 -24.87 -10.31
CA PHE A 24 -3.82 -23.44 -10.23
C PHE A 24 -2.31 -23.14 -10.16
N TYR A 25 -1.73 -22.84 -11.31
CA TYR A 25 -0.34 -22.42 -11.40
C TYR A 25 -0.25 -21.01 -10.80
N LEU A 26 0.40 -20.90 -9.63
CA LEU A 26 0.82 -19.63 -9.06
C LEU A 26 2.13 -19.22 -9.76
N PRO A 27 2.13 -18.22 -10.65
CA PRO A 27 3.35 -17.76 -11.29
C PRO A 27 4.36 -17.31 -10.22
N GLY A 28 5.62 -17.76 -10.35
CA GLY A 28 6.71 -17.36 -9.46
C GLY A 28 6.94 -18.22 -8.22
N VAL A 29 6.05 -19.18 -7.91
CA VAL A 29 6.20 -20.11 -6.77
C VAL A 29 6.83 -21.44 -7.18
N ALA A 30 6.48 -21.96 -8.36
CA ALA A 30 7.08 -23.18 -8.89
C ALA A 30 8.29 -22.86 -9.78
N PRO A 31 9.42 -23.57 -9.62
CA PRO A 31 10.57 -23.40 -10.49
C PRO A 31 10.29 -23.95 -11.89
N THR A 32 10.64 -23.18 -12.90
CA THR A 32 10.79 -23.65 -14.27
C THR A 32 12.21 -24.20 -14.44
N ASN A 33 12.31 -25.47 -14.83
CA ASN A 33 13.58 -26.06 -15.18
C ASN A 33 13.80 -25.91 -16.70
N TYR A 34 14.98 -25.48 -17.09
CA TYR A 34 15.41 -25.33 -18.47
C TYR A 34 16.55 -26.30 -18.76
N GLN A 35 16.58 -26.86 -19.96
CA GLN A 35 17.71 -27.58 -20.52
C GLN A 35 18.57 -26.63 -21.37
N THR A 36 19.80 -27.02 -21.70
CA THR A 36 20.65 -26.26 -22.61
C THR A 36 19.96 -26.09 -23.96
N GLY A 37 19.86 -24.85 -24.44
CA GLY A 37 19.18 -24.50 -25.69
C GLY A 37 17.68 -24.23 -25.54
N ASP A 38 17.07 -24.43 -24.37
CA ASP A 38 15.67 -24.05 -24.16
C ASP A 38 15.50 -22.54 -24.22
N ARG A 39 14.37 -22.08 -24.79
CA ARG A 39 14.04 -20.66 -24.86
C ARG A 39 13.62 -20.14 -23.48
N VAL A 40 14.33 -19.14 -22.98
CA VAL A 40 14.00 -18.44 -21.74
C VAL A 40 13.20 -17.18 -22.09
N PRO A 41 11.94 -17.06 -21.65
CA PRO A 41 11.09 -15.94 -22.04
C PRO A 41 11.53 -14.64 -21.36
N LEU A 42 11.82 -13.62 -22.16
CA LEU A 42 11.96 -12.23 -21.73
C LEU A 42 10.66 -11.49 -22.03
N THR A 43 10.14 -10.83 -20.99
CA THR A 43 8.98 -9.95 -21.08
C THR A 43 9.37 -8.54 -20.66
N VAL A 44 8.72 -7.55 -21.25
CA VAL A 44 8.94 -6.13 -20.95
C VAL A 44 7.78 -5.58 -20.15
N ASN A 45 8.03 -4.57 -19.34
CA ASN A 45 7.03 -3.81 -18.60
C ASN A 45 7.23 -2.31 -18.85
N ARG A 46 6.31 -1.49 -18.35
CA ARG A 46 6.35 -0.03 -18.44
C ARG A 46 7.68 0.57 -17.95
N LEU A 47 8.04 1.71 -18.53
CA LEU A 47 9.12 2.56 -18.03
C LEU A 47 8.62 3.40 -16.87
N THR A 48 9.41 3.45 -15.80
CA THR A 48 9.08 4.19 -14.58
C THR A 48 10.17 5.21 -14.24
N PRO A 49 9.81 6.39 -13.74
CA PRO A 49 10.80 7.31 -13.19
C PRO A 49 11.50 6.68 -11.99
N SER A 50 12.80 6.91 -11.86
CA SER A 50 13.64 6.40 -10.76
C SER A 50 14.47 7.53 -10.15
N GLN A 51 15.06 7.27 -8.98
CA GLN A 51 16.17 8.08 -8.49
C GLN A 51 17.46 7.71 -9.22
N SER A 52 18.36 8.67 -9.32
CA SER A 52 19.75 8.48 -9.73
C SER A 52 20.66 8.73 -8.53
N GLU A 53 21.87 8.18 -8.52
CA GLU A 53 22.88 8.47 -7.48
C GLU A 53 23.18 9.98 -7.37
N GLN A 54 23.04 10.72 -8.48
CA GLN A 54 23.30 12.16 -8.55
C GLN A 54 22.05 13.01 -8.26
N ASP A 55 20.84 12.45 -8.39
CA ASP A 55 19.59 13.17 -8.17
C ASP A 55 18.58 12.27 -7.45
N THR A 56 18.39 12.58 -6.17
CA THR A 56 17.51 11.85 -5.25
C THR A 56 16.03 12.26 -5.41
N GLN A 57 15.73 13.30 -6.18
CA GLN A 57 14.35 13.75 -6.43
C GLN A 57 13.79 13.13 -7.71
N VAL A 58 12.60 12.53 -7.62
CA VAL A 58 11.89 12.05 -8.80
C VAL A 58 11.23 13.23 -9.52
N ARG A 59 11.63 13.43 -10.79
CA ARG A 59 11.18 14.56 -11.61
C ARG A 59 9.86 14.30 -12.36
N SER A 60 9.24 13.13 -12.19
CA SER A 60 8.03 12.73 -12.92
C SER A 60 7.20 11.69 -12.19
N VAL A 61 5.87 11.72 -12.37
CA VAL A 61 4.92 10.76 -11.75
C VAL A 61 4.37 9.75 -12.77
N PHE A 62 4.49 10.03 -14.06
CA PHE A 62 3.85 9.23 -15.10
C PHE A 62 4.76 8.09 -15.55
N ALA A 63 4.21 6.88 -15.65
CA ALA A 63 4.88 5.74 -16.25
C ALA A 63 4.42 5.58 -17.70
N PHE A 64 5.31 5.23 -18.61
CA PHE A 64 4.98 5.04 -20.03
C PHE A 64 5.11 3.58 -20.44
N ASP A 65 4.27 3.16 -21.37
CA ASP A 65 4.35 1.81 -21.93
C ASP A 65 5.72 1.61 -22.61
N TYR A 66 6.27 0.39 -22.54
CA TYR A 66 7.49 0.04 -23.24
C TYR A 66 7.37 0.27 -24.74
N TYR A 67 6.22 -0.04 -25.34
CA TYR A 67 5.94 0.16 -26.76
C TYR A 67 5.29 1.51 -27.07
N HIS A 68 5.47 2.52 -26.21
CA HIS A 68 5.00 3.86 -26.53
C HIS A 68 5.73 4.41 -27.77
N HIS A 69 4.97 4.90 -28.77
CA HIS A 69 5.46 5.31 -30.09
C HIS A 69 6.74 6.18 -30.06
N ALA A 70 6.84 7.11 -29.11
CA ALA A 70 7.99 8.00 -29.01
C ALA A 70 9.34 7.31 -28.64
N PHE A 71 9.32 6.12 -28.06
CA PHE A 71 10.56 5.38 -27.71
C PHE A 71 11.11 4.55 -28.87
N HIS A 72 10.31 4.28 -29.91
CA HIS A 72 10.71 3.45 -31.06
C HIS A 72 11.41 2.14 -30.67
N HIS A 73 10.94 1.48 -29.61
CA HIS A 73 11.40 0.15 -29.25
C HIS A 73 10.88 -0.90 -30.25
N CYS A 74 11.66 -1.94 -30.49
CA CYS A 74 11.34 -3.02 -31.43
C CYS A 74 10.14 -3.86 -30.96
N GLU A 75 9.11 -3.99 -31.80
CA GLU A 75 7.96 -4.87 -31.53
C GLU A 75 8.22 -6.32 -31.98
N PRO A 76 7.68 -7.33 -31.29
CA PRO A 76 7.76 -8.73 -31.73
C PRO A 76 6.88 -9.00 -32.96
N GLU A 77 7.22 -10.05 -33.71
CA GLU A 77 6.44 -10.49 -34.88
C GLU A 77 5.00 -10.82 -34.47
N GLY A 78 4.02 -10.18 -35.13
CA GLY A 78 2.60 -10.30 -34.80
C GLY A 78 2.12 -9.36 -33.67
N GLY A 79 2.97 -8.42 -33.23
CA GLY A 79 2.65 -7.39 -32.27
C GLY A 79 2.77 -7.82 -30.80
N PRO A 80 2.87 -6.86 -29.86
CA PRO A 80 3.07 -7.16 -28.45
C PRO A 80 1.84 -7.82 -27.83
N LYS A 81 2.00 -9.04 -27.33
CA LYS A 81 0.93 -9.76 -26.62
C LYS A 81 1.03 -9.48 -25.13
N GLN A 82 -0.10 -9.08 -24.54
CA GLN A 82 -0.23 -8.87 -23.09
C GLN A 82 -0.18 -10.22 -22.37
N LYS A 83 0.68 -10.33 -21.36
CA LYS A 83 0.69 -11.46 -20.43
C LYS A 83 -0.11 -11.06 -19.19
N SER A 84 -1.34 -11.55 -19.08
CA SER A 84 -2.24 -11.21 -17.97
C SER A 84 -1.70 -11.74 -16.65
N GLU A 85 -1.47 -10.84 -15.70
CA GLU A 85 -1.14 -11.14 -14.32
C GLU A 85 -2.37 -10.95 -13.42
N SER A 86 -2.18 -11.10 -12.09
CA SER A 86 -3.23 -10.92 -11.08
C SER A 86 -3.93 -9.55 -11.14
N LEU A 87 -5.16 -9.46 -10.59
CA LEU A 87 -5.90 -8.18 -10.51
C LEU A 87 -5.04 -7.07 -9.87
N GLY A 88 -4.27 -7.42 -8.83
CA GLY A 88 -3.43 -6.47 -8.11
C GLY A 88 -2.26 -5.91 -8.92
N SER A 89 -1.67 -6.68 -9.85
CA SER A 89 -0.60 -6.15 -10.71
C SER A 89 -1.15 -5.14 -11.71
N ILE A 90 -2.35 -5.41 -12.25
CA ILE A 90 -3.02 -4.48 -13.18
C ILE A 90 -3.36 -3.17 -12.46
N LEU A 91 -3.76 -3.22 -11.18
CA LEU A 91 -4.07 -2.04 -10.34
C LEU A 91 -2.83 -1.23 -9.97
N PHE A 92 -1.68 -1.86 -9.74
CA PHE A 92 -0.40 -1.14 -9.65
C PHE A 92 0.10 -0.62 -11.00
N GLY A 93 -0.58 -1.00 -12.09
CA GLY A 93 -0.35 -0.51 -13.43
C GLY A 93 0.73 -1.27 -14.19
N ASP A 94 1.04 -2.51 -13.81
CA ASP A 94 1.91 -3.38 -14.60
C ASP A 94 1.29 -3.68 -15.97
N ARG A 95 2.12 -3.59 -17.02
CA ARG A 95 1.77 -3.86 -18.42
C ARG A 95 2.82 -4.79 -19.01
N ILE A 96 2.75 -6.06 -18.63
CA ILE A 96 3.73 -7.05 -19.05
C ILE A 96 3.41 -7.53 -20.45
N GLN A 97 4.33 -7.32 -21.38
CA GLN A 97 4.20 -7.69 -22.78
C GLN A 97 5.34 -8.60 -23.23
N THR A 98 5.08 -9.40 -24.26
CA THR A 98 6.10 -10.20 -24.94
C THR A 98 7.15 -9.32 -25.59
N SER A 99 8.43 -9.70 -25.47
CA SER A 99 9.54 -9.02 -26.14
C SER A 99 9.96 -9.75 -27.42
N PRO A 100 10.61 -9.05 -28.39
CA PRO A 100 11.29 -9.69 -29.51
C PRO A 100 12.63 -10.35 -29.14
N LEU A 101 13.14 -10.13 -27.92
CA LEU A 101 14.44 -10.65 -27.51
C LEU A 101 14.36 -12.16 -27.31
N GLU A 102 15.31 -12.87 -27.90
CA GLU A 102 15.43 -14.32 -27.77
C GLU A 102 16.66 -14.66 -26.95
N LEU A 103 16.42 -15.38 -25.86
CA LEU A 103 17.46 -15.93 -24.99
C LEU A 103 17.32 -17.45 -24.99
N TYR A 104 18.43 -18.14 -25.21
CA TYR A 104 18.51 -19.59 -25.18
C TYR A 104 19.44 -20.01 -24.05
N MET A 105 18.98 -20.88 -23.16
CA MET A 105 19.68 -21.28 -21.95
C MET A 105 21.07 -21.83 -22.28
N GLY A 106 22.11 -21.27 -21.65
CA GLY A 106 23.50 -21.68 -21.82
C GLY A 106 24.16 -21.29 -23.16
N LYS A 107 23.46 -20.55 -24.03
CA LYS A 107 24.00 -20.06 -25.30
C LYS A 107 24.37 -18.58 -25.18
N ASN A 108 25.66 -18.28 -25.14
CA ASN A 108 26.14 -16.91 -25.16
C ASN A 108 26.04 -16.34 -26.57
N GLU A 109 25.46 -15.15 -26.70
CA GLU A 109 25.35 -14.42 -27.96
C GLU A 109 25.89 -13.02 -27.74
N SER A 110 26.85 -12.59 -28.56
CA SER A 110 27.37 -11.22 -28.51
C SER A 110 26.87 -10.44 -29.71
N CYS A 111 26.50 -9.18 -29.48
CA CYS A 111 26.14 -8.24 -30.53
C CYS A 111 25.05 -8.73 -31.51
N LYS A 112 23.84 -8.95 -30.98
CA LYS A 112 22.66 -9.28 -31.78
C LYS A 112 21.75 -8.07 -31.90
N ALA A 113 21.21 -7.82 -33.10
CA ALA A 113 20.19 -6.79 -33.27
C ALA A 113 18.84 -7.31 -32.77
N VAL A 114 18.09 -6.42 -32.15
CA VAL A 114 16.72 -6.69 -31.71
C VAL A 114 15.76 -6.58 -32.91
N CYS A 115 15.94 -5.56 -33.75
CA CYS A 115 15.19 -5.36 -34.98
C CYS A 115 15.96 -4.47 -35.97
N GLY A 116 15.32 -4.18 -37.11
CA GLY A 116 15.84 -3.23 -38.09
C GLY A 116 15.97 -1.80 -37.53
N LYS A 117 16.66 -0.97 -38.30
CA LYS A 117 16.95 0.44 -38.02
C LYS A 117 15.67 1.23 -37.70
N GLN A 118 15.68 1.96 -36.59
CA GLN A 118 14.61 2.82 -36.12
C GLN A 118 15.01 4.29 -36.28
N THR A 119 14.09 5.15 -36.73
CA THR A 119 14.37 6.56 -36.98
C THR A 119 13.58 7.44 -36.01
N PHE A 120 14.30 8.17 -35.17
CA PHE A 120 13.73 9.14 -34.24
C PHE A 120 13.59 10.49 -34.92
N GLN A 121 12.36 10.99 -34.99
CA GLN A 121 12.07 12.34 -35.42
C GLN A 121 12.37 13.34 -34.29
N ALA A 122 12.64 14.61 -34.63
CA ALA A 122 12.94 15.67 -33.67
C ALA A 122 11.99 15.74 -32.46
N ARG A 123 10.68 15.54 -32.68
CA ARG A 123 9.66 15.52 -31.61
C ARG A 123 9.86 14.37 -30.63
N ASP A 124 10.15 13.18 -31.14
CA ASP A 124 10.33 11.96 -30.35
C ASP A 124 11.67 11.99 -29.63
N SER A 125 12.73 12.45 -30.32
CA SER A 125 14.04 12.74 -29.71
C SER A 125 13.90 13.65 -28.49
N LYS A 126 13.15 14.75 -28.61
CA LYS A 126 12.89 15.67 -27.49
C LYS A 126 12.11 15.00 -26.35
N PHE A 127 11.15 14.13 -26.67
CA PHE A 127 10.41 13.38 -25.66
C PHE A 127 11.35 12.44 -24.89
N VAL A 128 12.17 11.65 -25.59
CA VAL A 128 13.10 10.68 -25.01
C VAL A 128 14.20 11.37 -24.21
N ASN A 129 14.84 12.41 -24.76
CA ASN A 129 15.85 13.22 -24.07
C ASN A 129 15.30 13.76 -22.74
N ARG A 130 14.05 14.24 -22.73
CA ARG A 130 13.41 14.68 -21.48
C ARG A 130 13.21 13.54 -20.47
N ARG A 131 12.95 12.31 -20.91
CA ARG A 131 12.82 11.15 -19.99
C ARG A 131 14.17 10.69 -19.44
N ILE A 132 15.24 10.80 -20.23
CA ILE A 132 16.61 10.57 -19.77
C ILE A 132 16.96 11.58 -18.67
N LEU A 133 16.67 12.87 -18.88
CA LEU A 133 16.87 13.93 -17.87
C LEU A 133 15.98 13.79 -16.62
N GLN A 134 14.97 12.91 -16.67
CA GLN A 134 14.08 12.59 -15.57
C GLN A 134 14.38 11.21 -14.95
N ASN A 135 15.53 10.59 -15.28
CA ASN A 135 16.00 9.32 -14.74
C ASN A 135 15.00 8.17 -14.91
N TYR A 136 14.43 8.02 -16.11
CA TYR A 136 13.52 6.90 -16.39
C TYR A 136 14.29 5.57 -16.48
N ASN A 137 13.78 4.56 -15.80
CA ASN A 137 14.24 3.18 -15.90
C ASN A 137 13.34 2.36 -16.83
N VAL A 138 13.98 1.44 -17.55
CA VAL A 138 13.37 0.37 -18.31
C VAL A 138 13.24 -0.86 -17.41
N ASN A 139 12.05 -1.47 -17.41
CA ASN A 139 11.75 -2.62 -16.58
C ASN A 139 11.53 -3.86 -17.44
N TRP A 140 12.46 -4.81 -17.39
CA TRP A 140 12.32 -6.13 -18.01
C TRP A 140 12.16 -7.22 -16.96
N ASN A 141 11.56 -8.34 -17.37
CA ASN A 141 11.37 -9.51 -16.54
C ASN A 141 11.83 -10.75 -17.31
N ILE A 142 12.74 -11.53 -16.72
CA ILE A 142 13.21 -12.82 -17.23
C ILE A 142 12.93 -13.87 -16.16
N ASP A 143 12.17 -14.91 -16.52
CA ASP A 143 11.81 -15.99 -15.57
C ASP A 143 11.15 -15.52 -14.25
N GLY A 144 10.40 -14.41 -14.32
CA GLY A 144 9.75 -13.79 -13.16
C GLY A 144 10.67 -12.89 -12.31
N LEU A 145 11.98 -12.88 -12.56
CA LEU A 145 12.93 -11.95 -11.94
C LEU A 145 12.97 -10.62 -12.71
N PRO A 146 12.98 -9.47 -12.02
CA PRO A 146 13.25 -8.20 -12.67
C PRO A 146 14.70 -8.16 -13.17
N ALA A 147 14.91 -7.66 -14.37
CA ALA A 147 16.23 -7.24 -14.80
C ALA A 147 16.69 -6.08 -13.91
N ALA A 148 17.91 -6.16 -13.40
CA ALA A 148 18.43 -5.20 -12.42
C ALA A 148 19.78 -4.62 -12.83
N GLN A 149 20.11 -3.47 -12.27
CA GLN A 149 21.48 -2.95 -12.24
C GLN A 149 22.14 -3.29 -10.90
N LYS A 150 23.44 -3.57 -10.98
CA LYS A 150 24.27 -3.76 -9.80
C LYS A 150 24.54 -2.39 -9.18
N MET A 151 24.09 -2.19 -7.95
CA MET A 151 24.29 -0.97 -7.17
C MET A 151 25.11 -1.30 -5.92
N ILE A 152 25.81 -0.30 -5.40
CA ILE A 152 26.61 -0.42 -4.18
C ILE A 152 26.02 0.54 -3.15
N ASP A 153 25.67 0.02 -1.98
CA ASP A 153 25.17 0.82 -0.87
C ASP A 153 26.31 1.56 -0.13
N ALA A 154 25.99 2.51 0.74
CA ALA A 154 26.96 3.26 1.55
C ALA A 154 27.85 2.35 2.43
N ASN A 155 27.37 1.15 2.78
CA ASN A 155 28.14 0.13 3.50
C ASN A 155 29.02 -0.75 2.60
N ASN A 156 29.11 -0.42 1.30
CA ASN A 156 29.81 -1.18 0.26
C ASN A 156 29.20 -2.56 -0.04
N ASP A 157 27.94 -2.77 0.34
CA ASP A 157 27.17 -3.96 0.02
C ASP A 157 26.62 -3.87 -1.40
N ILE A 158 26.83 -4.93 -2.18
CA ILE A 158 26.36 -5.04 -3.55
C ILE A 158 24.94 -5.58 -3.54
N PHE A 159 24.02 -4.89 -4.20
CA PHE A 159 22.64 -5.35 -4.37
C PHE A 159 22.11 -5.11 -5.79
N TYR A 160 21.04 -5.82 -6.14
CA TYR A 160 20.44 -5.75 -7.46
C TYR A 160 19.21 -4.83 -7.41
N SER A 161 19.36 -3.63 -7.97
CA SER A 161 18.27 -2.64 -8.05
C SER A 161 17.38 -2.93 -9.27
N PRO A 162 16.07 -3.21 -9.09
CA PRO A 162 15.17 -3.50 -10.21
C PRO A 162 15.07 -2.35 -11.22
N GLY A 163 15.10 -2.72 -12.50
CA GLY A 163 15.12 -1.77 -13.61
C GLY A 163 16.54 -1.27 -13.93
N PHE A 164 16.70 -0.73 -15.12
CA PHE A 164 17.96 -0.16 -15.58
C PHE A 164 17.74 1.14 -16.36
N ALA A 165 18.72 2.04 -16.32
CA ALA A 165 18.57 3.38 -16.90
C ALA A 165 18.30 3.35 -18.42
N LEU A 166 17.27 4.09 -18.85
CA LEU A 166 16.96 4.33 -20.28
C LEU A 166 18.13 5.04 -20.98
N GLY A 167 18.79 5.94 -20.27
CA GLY A 167 19.92 6.72 -20.76
C GLY A 167 20.72 7.27 -19.59
N GLN A 168 21.83 7.93 -19.91
CA GLN A 168 22.70 8.58 -18.94
C GLN A 168 22.78 10.07 -19.23
N VAL A 169 23.07 10.87 -18.21
CA VAL A 169 23.30 12.31 -18.36
C VAL A 169 24.79 12.56 -18.25
N HIS A 170 25.43 12.96 -19.35
CA HIS A 170 26.85 13.29 -19.39
C HIS A 170 27.08 14.78 -19.15
N GLY A 171 28.10 15.08 -18.34
CA GLY A 171 28.52 16.44 -18.00
C GLY A 171 27.68 17.07 -16.89
N VAL A 172 28.34 17.53 -15.83
CA VAL A 172 27.68 18.18 -14.68
C VAL A 172 27.06 19.53 -15.07
N GLU A 173 27.71 20.27 -15.96
CA GLU A 173 27.26 21.61 -16.40
C GLU A 173 26.34 21.58 -17.62
N THR A 174 26.59 20.71 -18.58
CA THR A 174 25.84 20.68 -19.86
C THR A 174 24.62 19.76 -19.82
N GLN A 175 24.54 18.84 -18.85
CA GLN A 175 23.47 17.85 -18.68
C GLN A 175 23.02 17.23 -20.01
N THR A 176 23.98 16.72 -20.80
CA THR A 176 23.67 16.16 -22.12
C THR A 176 23.04 14.77 -22.00
N PRO A 177 21.80 14.56 -22.50
CA PRO A 177 21.15 13.26 -22.44
C PRO A 177 21.72 12.32 -23.50
N VAL A 178 22.14 11.14 -23.06
CA VAL A 178 22.70 10.07 -23.88
C VAL A 178 21.78 8.86 -23.81
N LEU A 179 21.34 8.34 -24.96
CA LEU A 179 20.44 7.18 -25.01
C LEU A 179 21.25 5.89 -24.94
N ASN A 180 20.87 4.95 -24.06
CA ASN A 180 21.46 3.62 -24.06
C ASN A 180 20.79 2.77 -25.16
N THR A 181 21.59 2.18 -26.04
CA THR A 181 21.12 1.45 -27.23
C THR A 181 21.59 0.00 -27.29
N HIS A 182 22.62 -0.33 -26.50
CA HIS A 182 23.13 -1.68 -26.34
C HIS A 182 22.87 -2.19 -24.92
N TYR A 183 22.44 -3.44 -24.79
CA TYR A 183 22.17 -4.05 -23.48
C TYR A 183 22.95 -5.35 -23.30
N ASN A 184 23.88 -5.36 -22.35
CA ASN A 184 24.56 -6.58 -21.91
C ASN A 184 23.72 -7.25 -20.84
N ILE A 185 23.14 -8.41 -21.16
CA ILE A 185 22.30 -9.20 -20.26
C ILE A 185 23.15 -10.33 -19.67
N TYR A 186 23.40 -10.27 -18.37
CA TYR A 186 24.04 -11.34 -17.63
C TYR A 186 22.98 -12.13 -16.88
N ALA A 187 22.67 -13.31 -17.40
CA ALA A 187 21.70 -14.22 -16.81
C ALA A 187 22.44 -15.26 -15.96
N GLU A 188 22.23 -15.19 -14.65
CA GLU A 188 22.81 -16.13 -13.72
C GLU A 188 21.92 -17.37 -13.60
N PHE A 189 22.54 -18.55 -13.66
CA PHE A 189 21.82 -19.82 -13.58
C PHE A 189 22.42 -20.76 -12.55
N HIS A 190 21.57 -21.61 -11.97
CA HIS A 190 21.93 -22.63 -11.01
C HIS A 190 21.52 -24.01 -11.55
N GLU A 191 22.42 -24.98 -11.48
CA GLU A 191 22.15 -26.37 -11.85
C GLU A 191 21.55 -27.10 -10.63
N ALA A 192 20.24 -27.37 -10.68
CA ALA A 192 19.54 -28.03 -9.58
C ALA A 192 19.66 -29.55 -9.62
N ALA A 193 19.78 -30.11 -10.82
CA ALA A 193 20.05 -31.51 -11.10
C ALA A 193 20.78 -31.58 -12.44
N GLN A 194 21.39 -32.72 -12.75
CA GLN A 194 22.20 -32.89 -13.96
C GLN A 194 21.42 -32.49 -15.22
N GLY A 195 21.87 -31.43 -15.90
CA GLY A 195 21.22 -30.90 -17.11
C GLY A 195 19.89 -30.15 -16.88
N GLN A 196 19.58 -29.76 -15.64
CA GLN A 196 18.41 -28.96 -15.27
C GLN A 196 18.84 -27.63 -14.65
N PHE A 197 18.73 -26.57 -15.44
CA PHE A 197 19.14 -25.22 -15.07
C PHE A 197 17.96 -24.35 -14.67
N ARG A 198 18.17 -23.49 -13.68
CA ARG A 198 17.18 -22.51 -13.20
C ARG A 198 17.79 -21.13 -13.20
N VAL A 199 17.03 -20.12 -13.63
CA VAL A 199 17.49 -18.73 -13.59
C VAL A 199 17.38 -18.20 -12.16
N VAL A 200 18.48 -17.64 -11.65
CA VAL A 200 18.62 -17.19 -10.25
C VAL A 200 19.06 -15.75 -10.11
N GLY A 201 19.41 -15.07 -11.21
CA GLY A 201 19.81 -13.66 -11.20
C GLY A 201 19.80 -13.09 -12.61
N VAL A 202 19.50 -11.80 -12.73
CA VAL A 202 19.45 -11.10 -14.02
C VAL A 202 20.03 -9.71 -13.83
N LEU A 203 21.19 -9.47 -14.44
CA LEU A 203 21.82 -8.16 -14.49
C LEU A 203 21.79 -7.63 -15.91
N VAL A 204 21.51 -6.33 -16.05
CA VAL A 204 21.57 -5.64 -17.33
C VAL A 204 22.49 -4.44 -17.18
N GLU A 205 23.55 -4.42 -17.98
CA GLU A 205 24.43 -3.26 -18.12
C GLU A 205 24.08 -2.54 -19.43
N PRO A 206 23.38 -1.40 -19.35
CA PRO A 206 23.06 -0.62 -20.52
C PRO A 206 24.29 0.20 -20.95
N ALA A 207 24.52 0.25 -22.26
CA ALA A 207 25.58 1.02 -22.89
C ALA A 207 25.03 1.83 -24.06
N SER A 208 25.71 2.92 -24.38
CA SER A 208 25.37 3.78 -25.51
C SER A 208 26.40 3.63 -26.61
N SER A 209 25.94 3.45 -27.84
CA SER A 209 26.80 3.44 -29.02
C SER A 209 26.09 4.04 -30.22
N SER A 210 26.72 5.02 -30.86
CA SER A 210 26.23 5.70 -32.07
C SER A 210 26.63 5.01 -33.37
N GLU A 211 27.64 4.13 -33.35
CA GLU A 211 28.20 3.50 -34.56
C GLU A 211 27.57 2.14 -34.87
N SER A 212 26.58 1.71 -34.09
CA SER A 212 25.94 0.40 -34.28
C SER A 212 25.17 0.35 -35.61
N LYS A 213 25.52 -0.60 -36.49
CA LYS A 213 24.94 -0.73 -37.83
C LYS A 213 24.49 -2.16 -38.11
N LEU A 214 23.37 -2.27 -38.82
CA LEU A 214 22.91 -3.51 -39.42
C LEU A 214 23.61 -3.67 -40.78
N LEU A 215 24.32 -4.77 -41.01
CA LEU A 215 24.94 -5.09 -42.30
C LEU A 215 23.95 -5.88 -43.16
N ASP A 216 24.10 -5.79 -44.48
CA ASP A 216 23.18 -6.40 -45.46
C ASP A 216 23.06 -7.94 -45.35
N ASP A 217 24.07 -8.60 -44.76
CA ASP A 217 24.09 -10.05 -44.49
C ASP A 217 23.31 -10.48 -43.22
N GLY A 218 22.58 -9.55 -42.57
CA GLY A 218 21.91 -9.80 -41.30
C GLY A 218 22.86 -9.89 -40.09
N LYS A 219 24.16 -9.70 -40.31
CA LYS A 219 25.17 -9.50 -39.26
C LYS A 219 25.11 -8.08 -38.74
N VAL A 220 25.47 -7.89 -37.47
CA VAL A 220 25.38 -6.61 -36.80
C VAL A 220 26.76 -6.23 -36.32
N GLN A 221 27.15 -4.98 -36.55
CA GLN A 221 28.35 -4.41 -35.98
C GLN A 221 27.95 -3.50 -34.84
N CYS A 222 28.27 -3.90 -33.62
CA CYS A 222 28.12 -3.05 -32.44
C CYS A 222 29.26 -2.05 -32.46
N GLY A 223 28.91 -0.78 -32.38
CA GLY A 223 29.87 0.30 -32.32
C GLY A 223 30.63 0.32 -31.00
N ASP A 224 31.75 1.04 -30.97
CA ASP A 224 32.47 1.26 -29.72
C ASP A 224 31.62 2.09 -28.75
N ILE A 225 31.81 1.87 -27.44
CA ILE A 225 31.14 2.60 -26.36
C ILE A 225 31.75 4.01 -26.22
N ALA A 226 32.94 4.24 -26.80
CA ALA A 226 33.62 5.53 -26.81
C ALA A 226 32.80 6.66 -27.46
N HIS A 227 31.89 6.34 -28.39
CA HIS A 227 31.05 7.32 -29.10
C HIS A 227 29.58 7.18 -28.70
N PRO A 228 29.13 7.87 -27.62
CA PRO A 228 27.76 7.78 -27.14
C PRO A 228 26.76 8.32 -28.17
N LEU A 229 25.58 7.72 -28.22
CA LEU A 229 24.47 8.18 -29.04
C LEU A 229 23.71 9.32 -28.34
N ILE A 230 23.71 10.48 -28.98
CA ILE A 230 22.92 11.65 -28.59
C ILE A 230 21.82 11.86 -29.63
N LEU A 231 20.56 11.91 -29.20
CA LEU A 231 19.45 12.17 -30.10
C LEU A 231 19.37 13.67 -30.44
N SER A 232 19.37 13.99 -31.74
CA SER A 232 19.18 15.37 -32.20
C SER A 232 17.74 15.82 -32.01
N GLU A 233 17.54 16.98 -31.40
CA GLU A 233 16.22 17.63 -31.29
C GLU A 233 15.83 18.41 -32.56
N LYS A 234 16.68 18.44 -33.58
CA LYS A 234 16.45 19.15 -34.85
C LYS A 234 16.34 18.21 -36.03
N ASP A 235 17.21 17.21 -36.07
CA ASP A 235 17.36 16.31 -37.21
C ASP A 235 16.90 14.89 -36.85
N ALA A 236 16.58 14.11 -37.87
CA ALA A 236 16.26 12.70 -37.70
C ALA A 236 17.52 11.94 -37.26
N THR A 237 17.39 11.15 -36.19
CA THR A 237 18.49 10.32 -35.67
C THR A 237 18.14 8.85 -35.82
N ASP A 238 19.05 8.10 -36.42
CA ASP A 238 18.86 6.68 -36.65
C ASP A 238 19.50 5.83 -35.56
N VAL A 239 18.79 4.81 -35.12
CA VAL A 239 19.16 3.98 -33.97
C VAL A 239 18.98 2.51 -34.30
N VAL A 240 19.97 1.70 -33.92
CA VAL A 240 19.90 0.24 -34.00
C VAL A 240 19.98 -0.32 -32.58
N TRP A 241 18.92 -1.00 -32.16
CA TRP A 241 18.84 -1.64 -30.85
C TRP A 241 19.60 -2.96 -30.88
N THR A 242 20.55 -3.14 -29.96
CA THR A 242 21.39 -4.34 -29.91
C THR A 242 21.48 -4.89 -28.49
N TYR A 243 21.77 -6.18 -28.37
CA TYR A 243 21.94 -6.83 -27.08
C TYR A 243 22.98 -7.93 -27.15
N SER A 244 23.53 -8.27 -25.98
CA SER A 244 24.40 -9.42 -25.78
C SER A 244 23.88 -10.21 -24.59
N VAL A 245 24.00 -11.52 -24.61
CA VAL A 245 23.56 -12.43 -23.55
C VAL A 245 24.73 -13.28 -23.08
N TYR A 246 24.97 -13.25 -21.78
CA TYR A 246 26.01 -14.01 -21.11
C TYR A 246 25.38 -14.84 -19.99
N TRP A 247 25.57 -16.15 -20.04
CA TRP A 247 25.13 -17.08 -19.01
C TRP A 247 26.24 -17.33 -17.99
N ILE A 248 25.97 -17.03 -16.72
CA ILE A 248 26.94 -17.14 -15.64
C ILE A 248 26.48 -18.19 -14.63
N PRO A 249 27.28 -19.23 -14.33
CA PRO A 249 26.93 -20.19 -13.30
C PRO A 249 26.98 -19.53 -11.91
N SER A 250 25.97 -19.79 -11.08
CA SER A 250 25.85 -19.21 -9.73
C SER A 250 25.56 -20.30 -8.68
N PRO A 251 26.21 -20.24 -7.49
CA PRO A 251 25.96 -21.19 -6.41
C PRO A 251 24.60 -20.95 -5.71
N THR A 252 23.91 -19.86 -6.01
CA THR A 252 22.64 -19.52 -5.34
C THR A 252 21.51 -20.45 -5.75
N SER A 253 20.85 -21.05 -4.75
CA SER A 253 19.68 -21.89 -4.98
C SER A 253 18.47 -21.10 -5.50
N PHE A 254 17.53 -21.78 -6.14
CA PHE A 254 16.28 -21.15 -6.59
C PHE A 254 15.48 -20.53 -5.43
N ALA A 255 15.49 -21.15 -4.25
CA ALA A 255 14.70 -20.69 -3.10
C ALA A 255 15.18 -19.32 -2.57
N THR A 256 16.49 -19.05 -2.65
CA THR A 256 17.13 -17.82 -2.14
C THR A 256 17.43 -16.81 -3.25
N ARG A 257 16.93 -17.03 -4.47
CA ARG A 257 17.26 -16.18 -5.63
C ARG A 257 16.83 -14.72 -5.48
N TRP A 258 15.80 -14.46 -4.68
CA TRP A 258 15.30 -13.12 -4.40
C TRP A 258 16.16 -12.35 -3.40
N ASP A 259 17.02 -13.00 -2.62
CA ASP A 259 17.84 -12.34 -1.60
C ASP A 259 18.78 -11.27 -2.19
N LYS A 260 19.21 -11.45 -3.46
CA LYS A 260 20.03 -10.46 -4.19
C LYS A 260 19.29 -9.14 -4.48
N TYR A 261 17.96 -9.19 -4.57
CA TYR A 261 17.09 -8.05 -4.88
C TYR A 261 16.47 -7.44 -3.61
N LEU A 262 16.33 -8.23 -2.55
CA LEU A 262 15.70 -7.85 -1.28
C LEU A 262 16.72 -7.21 -0.32
N HIS A 263 17.38 -6.13 -0.76
CA HIS A 263 18.32 -5.40 0.08
C HIS A 263 17.62 -4.54 1.12
N VAL A 264 18.07 -4.64 2.37
CA VAL A 264 17.56 -3.81 3.47
C VAL A 264 18.51 -2.64 3.66
N TYR A 265 18.07 -1.46 3.19
CA TYR A 265 18.77 -0.20 3.43
C TYR A 265 18.79 0.11 4.93
N ASP A 266 19.99 0.34 5.48
CA ASP A 266 20.20 0.82 6.85
C ASP A 266 19.33 0.14 7.93
N SER A 267 19.45 -1.19 8.07
CA SER A 267 18.74 -1.97 9.11
C SER A 267 18.86 -1.37 10.53
N ARG A 268 20.00 -0.72 10.83
CA ARG A 268 20.22 0.01 12.10
C ARG A 268 19.20 1.12 12.34
N ILE A 269 18.85 1.88 11.30
CA ILE A 269 17.88 2.99 11.39
C ILE A 269 16.50 2.43 11.73
N HIS A 270 16.08 1.32 11.11
CA HIS A 270 14.80 0.67 11.42
C HIS A 270 14.71 0.21 12.88
N TRP A 271 15.75 -0.43 13.40
CA TRP A 271 15.78 -0.88 14.80
C TRP A 271 15.81 0.28 15.81
N VAL A 272 16.62 1.32 15.55
CA VAL A 272 16.67 2.52 16.41
C VAL A 272 15.33 3.25 16.40
N SER A 273 14.71 3.41 15.22
CA SER A 273 13.37 3.97 15.06
C SER A 273 12.32 3.21 15.88
N LEU A 274 12.29 1.88 15.72
CA LEU A 274 11.32 1.02 16.38
C LEU A 274 11.48 1.05 17.89
N THR A 275 12.71 0.98 18.40
CA THR A 275 12.98 1.02 19.84
C THR A 275 12.62 2.36 20.46
N ILE A 276 12.97 3.48 19.82
CA ILE A 276 12.58 4.82 20.28
C ILE A 276 11.06 4.96 20.29
N SER A 277 10.39 4.57 19.21
CA SER A 277 8.93 4.64 19.11
C SER A 277 8.27 3.78 20.18
N ALA A 278 8.72 2.54 20.37
CA ALA A 278 8.20 1.65 21.42
C ALA A 278 8.39 2.23 22.82
N MET A 279 9.55 2.81 23.13
CA MET A 279 9.78 3.48 24.42
C MET A 279 8.81 4.65 24.64
N ILE A 280 8.58 5.48 23.62
CA ILE A 280 7.62 6.60 23.68
C ILE A 280 6.20 6.06 23.92
N VAL A 281 5.78 5.02 23.21
CA VAL A 281 4.45 4.41 23.40
C VAL A 281 4.30 3.85 24.81
N VAL A 282 5.30 3.12 25.32
CA VAL A 282 5.27 2.58 26.69
C VAL A 282 5.22 3.69 27.72
N ALA A 283 6.00 4.76 27.56
CA ALA A 283 5.96 5.92 28.45
C ALA A 283 4.60 6.61 28.42
N LEU A 284 4.00 6.78 27.24
CA LEU A 284 2.68 7.37 27.05
C LEU A 284 1.58 6.53 27.71
N VAL A 285 1.56 5.21 27.48
CA VAL A 285 0.62 4.29 28.11
C VAL A 285 0.80 4.29 29.62
N GLY A 286 2.04 4.30 30.11
CA GLY A 286 2.37 4.39 31.53
C GLY A 286 1.87 5.68 32.17
N MET A 287 2.06 6.81 31.50
CA MET A 287 1.55 8.12 31.93
C MET A 287 0.02 8.13 31.97
N VAL A 288 -0.65 7.71 30.89
CA VAL A 288 -2.12 7.65 30.82
C VAL A 288 -2.68 6.73 31.90
N SER A 289 -2.10 5.54 32.07
CA SER A 289 -2.51 4.57 33.09
C SER A 289 -2.32 5.13 34.49
N THR A 290 -1.20 5.80 34.75
CA THR A 290 -0.92 6.43 36.07
C THR A 290 -1.89 7.57 36.35
N ILE A 291 -2.17 8.43 35.36
CA ILE A 291 -3.15 9.52 35.49
C ILE A 291 -4.52 8.93 35.84
N LEU A 292 -5.02 7.97 35.04
CA LEU A 292 -6.33 7.35 35.25
C LEU A 292 -6.41 6.61 36.58
N LEU A 293 -5.42 5.79 36.94
CA LEU A 293 -5.41 5.04 38.20
C LEU A 293 -5.30 5.94 39.41
N ARG A 294 -4.43 6.97 39.37
CA ARG A 294 -4.29 7.92 40.50
C ARG A 294 -5.55 8.75 40.68
N THR A 295 -6.14 9.26 39.59
CA THR A 295 -7.39 10.03 39.66
C THR A 295 -8.55 9.15 40.11
N LEU A 296 -8.73 7.97 39.53
CA LEU A 296 -9.79 7.05 39.92
C LEU A 296 -9.65 6.60 41.39
N ARG A 297 -8.44 6.24 41.85
CA ARG A 297 -8.22 5.88 43.26
C ARG A 297 -8.51 7.05 44.20
N LYS A 298 -8.06 8.26 43.85
CA LYS A 298 -8.34 9.46 44.64
C LYS A 298 -9.83 9.75 44.71
N ASP A 299 -10.54 9.60 43.59
CA ASP A 299 -11.97 9.87 43.47
C ASP A 299 -12.83 8.83 44.19
N ILE A 300 -12.45 7.54 44.17
CA ILE A 300 -13.11 6.46 44.92
C ILE A 300 -12.85 6.59 46.42
N ALA A 301 -11.59 6.82 46.83
CA ALA A 301 -11.25 6.96 48.25
C ALA A 301 -11.93 8.17 48.90
N ARG A 302 -12.12 9.27 48.15
CA ARG A 302 -12.90 10.42 48.59
C ARG A 302 -14.39 10.05 48.79
N TYR A 303 -14.96 9.26 47.88
CA TYR A 303 -16.36 8.87 47.96
C TYR A 303 -16.66 7.97 49.16
N ASN A 304 -15.83 6.93 49.37
CA ASN A 304 -16.01 6.04 50.52
C ASN A 304 -15.92 6.81 51.86
N ARG A 305 -15.09 7.86 51.94
CA ARG A 305 -15.03 8.73 53.12
C ARG A 305 -16.29 9.58 53.32
N LEU A 306 -16.95 10.00 52.24
CA LEU A 306 -18.20 10.76 52.32
C LEU A 306 -19.38 9.86 52.69
N ASP A 307 -19.38 8.60 52.24
CA ASP A 307 -20.37 7.59 52.63
C ASP A 307 -20.25 7.23 54.13
N ASP A 308 -19.02 7.07 54.63
CA ASP A 308 -18.75 6.88 56.07
C ASP A 308 -19.19 8.09 56.92
N LEU A 309 -19.03 9.31 56.42
CA LEU A 309 -19.47 10.54 57.12
C LEU A 309 -20.98 10.77 57.03
N GLY A 310 -21.65 10.28 55.98
CA GLY A 310 -23.08 10.45 55.74
C GLY A 310 -23.98 9.49 56.52
N LEU A 311 -23.43 8.48 57.21
CA LEU A 311 -24.19 7.55 58.05
C LEU A 311 -24.22 7.94 59.53
N ASP A 312 -23.34 8.84 59.98
CA ASP A 312 -23.24 9.27 61.38
C ASP A 312 -23.91 10.64 61.67
N ASP A 313 -24.31 11.40 60.64
CA ASP A 313 -24.81 12.77 60.80
C ASP A 313 -26.33 12.91 60.51
N PHE A 314 -27.14 12.30 61.37
CA PHE A 314 -28.54 12.70 61.58
C PHE A 314 -28.64 13.81 62.67
N GLY A 315 -27.69 14.74 62.68
CA GLY A 315 -27.63 15.86 63.63
C GLY A 315 -27.62 17.20 62.90
N GLU A 316 -28.74 17.91 62.92
CA GLU A 316 -28.90 19.29 62.43
C GLU A 316 -27.68 20.19 62.72
N THR A 317 -26.93 20.59 61.68
CA THR A 317 -26.54 21.98 61.39
C THR A 317 -25.66 22.08 60.13
N ASN A 318 -25.98 23.06 59.26
CA ASN A 318 -25.33 23.43 57.99
C ASN A 318 -25.82 22.69 56.74
N LEU A 319 -27.06 23.01 56.35
CA LEU A 319 -27.69 22.60 55.08
C LEU A 319 -27.08 23.28 53.82
N ASP A 320 -25.96 24.00 53.94
CA ASP A 320 -25.33 24.74 52.84
C ASP A 320 -23.95 24.19 52.42
N ASP A 321 -23.31 23.33 53.22
CA ASP A 321 -21.99 22.75 52.89
C ASP A 321 -22.06 21.30 52.34
N THR A 322 -23.23 20.65 52.36
CA THR A 322 -23.41 19.30 51.80
C THR A 322 -23.76 19.30 50.30
N VAL A 323 -23.88 20.48 49.68
CA VAL A 323 -24.04 20.67 48.22
C VAL A 323 -22.70 21.02 47.57
N GLN A 324 -21.58 20.58 48.16
CA GLN A 324 -20.25 20.84 47.63
C GLN A 324 -19.99 20.04 46.35
N GLU A 325 -20.42 20.65 45.24
CA GLU A 325 -19.93 20.54 43.87
C GLU A 325 -19.43 19.14 43.48
N ASP A 326 -20.37 18.26 43.10
CA ASP A 326 -20.07 17.32 42.01
C ASP A 326 -19.40 18.15 40.90
N SER A 327 -18.10 17.99 40.67
CA SER A 327 -17.34 18.78 39.68
C SER A 327 -16.66 17.82 38.70
N GLY A 328 -16.68 18.15 37.41
CA GLY A 328 -16.04 17.36 36.35
C GLY A 328 -16.87 16.19 35.82
N TRP A 329 -16.23 15.04 35.56
CA TRP A 329 -16.81 13.93 34.79
C TRP A 329 -18.05 13.29 35.43
N LYS A 330 -18.21 13.44 36.76
CA LYS A 330 -19.35 12.90 37.52
C LYS A 330 -20.65 13.64 37.24
N LEU A 331 -20.60 14.95 37.00
CA LEU A 331 -21.79 15.75 36.66
C LEU A 331 -22.43 15.34 35.34
N VAL A 332 -21.63 14.76 34.45
CA VAL A 332 -22.03 14.39 33.10
C VAL A 332 -22.44 12.93 32.98
N HIS A 333 -22.42 12.15 34.08
CA HIS A 333 -22.76 10.71 34.08
C HIS A 333 -24.15 10.42 33.47
N GLY A 334 -25.12 11.31 33.70
CA GLY A 334 -26.47 11.26 33.14
C GLY A 334 -26.61 11.74 31.69
N ASP A 335 -25.55 12.24 31.06
CA ASP A 335 -25.57 12.74 29.67
C ASP A 335 -24.53 12.05 28.74
N VAL A 336 -23.56 11.30 29.29
CA VAL A 336 -22.48 10.63 28.53
C VAL A 336 -22.96 9.70 27.42
N PHE A 337 -24.07 8.99 27.63
CA PHE A 337 -24.60 8.00 26.68
C PHE A 337 -25.68 8.55 25.75
N ARG A 338 -25.86 9.87 25.71
CA ARG A 338 -26.79 10.51 24.77
C ARG A 338 -26.33 10.28 23.33
N PRO A 339 -27.25 10.07 22.36
CA PRO A 339 -26.89 9.94 20.96
C PRO A 339 -26.12 11.17 20.45
N PRO A 340 -25.05 10.99 19.67
CA PRO A 340 -24.28 12.09 19.11
C PRO A 340 -25.07 12.80 18.01
N LYS A 341 -24.64 14.02 17.64
CA LYS A 341 -25.14 14.70 16.44
C LYS A 341 -24.84 13.84 15.20
N HIS A 342 -25.82 13.56 14.35
CA HIS A 342 -25.66 12.69 13.16
C HIS A 342 -25.10 11.28 13.46
N PRO A 343 -25.81 10.43 14.24
CA PRO A 343 -25.34 9.10 14.62
C PRO A 343 -25.17 8.15 13.43
N MET A 344 -25.92 8.38 12.34
CA MET A 344 -25.83 7.60 11.09
C MET A 344 -24.44 7.68 10.48
N ILE A 345 -23.93 8.89 10.22
CA ILE A 345 -22.62 9.09 9.57
C ILE A 345 -21.51 8.51 10.46
N LEU A 346 -21.57 8.75 11.76
CA LEU A 346 -20.59 8.19 12.70
C LEU A 346 -20.56 6.65 12.63
N SER A 347 -21.73 6.01 12.66
CA SER A 347 -21.82 4.55 12.61
C SER A 347 -21.31 3.97 11.28
N ILE A 348 -21.54 4.65 10.16
CA ILE A 348 -21.01 4.28 8.84
C ILE A 348 -19.48 4.38 8.82
N LEU A 349 -18.92 5.48 9.35
CA LEU A 349 -17.47 5.70 9.39
C LEU A 349 -16.77 4.69 10.32
N VAL A 350 -17.36 4.40 11.48
CA VAL A 350 -16.82 3.40 12.43
C VAL A 350 -16.88 2.00 11.83
N GLY A 351 -17.97 1.64 11.12
CA GLY A 351 -18.07 0.36 10.42
C GLY A 351 -17.02 0.20 9.31
N ASN A 352 -16.87 1.22 8.45
CA ASN A 352 -15.83 1.22 7.41
C ASN A 352 -14.42 1.20 8.03
N GLY A 353 -14.20 1.90 9.14
CA GLY A 353 -12.96 1.86 9.91
C GLY A 353 -12.64 0.46 10.44
N ALA A 354 -13.64 -0.26 10.97
CA ALA A 354 -13.46 -1.65 11.41
C ALA A 354 -13.14 -2.61 10.26
N GLN A 355 -13.78 -2.43 9.10
CA GLN A 355 -13.47 -3.20 7.90
C GLN A 355 -12.03 -2.97 7.42
N LEU A 356 -11.58 -1.71 7.36
CA LEU A 356 -10.19 -1.37 6.99
C LEU A 356 -9.19 -1.89 8.03
N PHE A 357 -9.49 -1.75 9.32
CA PHE A 357 -8.67 -2.28 10.41
C PHE A 357 -8.44 -3.78 10.29
N MET A 358 -9.50 -4.55 10.04
CA MET A 358 -9.39 -6.02 9.86
C MET A 358 -8.64 -6.37 8.57
N MET A 359 -8.92 -5.68 7.47
CA MET A 359 -8.21 -5.92 6.20
C MET A 359 -6.71 -5.68 6.34
N THR A 360 -6.30 -4.54 6.92
CA THR A 360 -4.88 -4.21 7.14
C THR A 360 -4.23 -5.22 8.09
N GLY A 361 -4.86 -5.54 9.22
CA GLY A 361 -4.31 -6.49 10.20
C GLY A 361 -4.08 -7.88 9.62
N PHE A 362 -5.06 -8.43 8.89
CA PHE A 362 -4.92 -9.75 8.26
C PHE A 362 -3.93 -9.74 7.09
N THR A 363 -3.87 -8.66 6.31
CA THR A 363 -2.87 -8.52 5.23
C THR A 363 -1.47 -8.54 5.80
N ILE A 364 -1.19 -7.76 6.84
CA ILE A 364 0.12 -7.73 7.49
C ILE A 364 0.45 -9.08 8.13
N ALA A 365 -0.53 -9.75 8.76
CA ALA A 365 -0.32 -11.08 9.33
C ALA A 365 0.06 -12.13 8.26
N PHE A 366 -0.63 -12.14 7.12
CA PHE A 366 -0.27 -13.03 6.00
C PHE A 366 1.08 -12.68 5.37
N ALA A 367 1.43 -11.39 5.31
CA ALA A 367 2.75 -10.97 4.87
C ALA A 367 3.86 -11.41 5.84
N LEU A 368 3.61 -11.33 7.16
CA LEU A 368 4.54 -11.79 8.19
C LEU A 368 4.77 -13.31 8.15
N LEU A 369 3.74 -14.09 7.83
CA LEU A 369 3.87 -15.54 7.63
C LEU A 369 4.55 -15.93 6.31
N GLY A 370 4.91 -14.95 5.46
CA GLY A 370 5.60 -15.17 4.19
C GLY A 370 4.70 -15.56 3.02
N PHE A 371 3.37 -15.55 3.18
CA PHE A 371 2.43 -15.88 2.11
C PHE A 371 2.34 -14.78 1.02
N LEU A 372 2.74 -13.55 1.35
CA LEU A 372 2.72 -12.38 0.44
C LEU A 372 4.14 -11.93 0.09
N SER A 373 4.94 -12.84 -0.46
CA SER A 373 6.30 -12.53 -0.92
C SER A 373 6.29 -11.62 -2.16
N PRO A 374 7.21 -10.64 -2.28
CA PRO A 374 7.42 -9.83 -3.48
C PRO A 374 7.67 -10.65 -4.76
N SER A 375 8.06 -11.92 -4.59
CA SER A 375 8.20 -12.88 -5.69
C SER A 375 6.91 -13.11 -6.48
N ASN A 376 5.74 -12.94 -5.84
CA ASN A 376 4.44 -13.06 -6.48
C ASN A 376 3.84 -11.66 -6.74
N ARG A 377 4.04 -11.17 -7.97
CA ARG A 377 3.65 -9.81 -8.36
C ARG A 377 2.14 -9.58 -8.27
N GLY A 378 1.76 -8.49 -7.62
CA GLY A 378 0.35 -8.12 -7.45
C GLY A 378 -0.44 -8.97 -6.46
N SER A 379 0.17 -9.98 -5.83
CA SER A 379 -0.49 -10.83 -4.83
C SER A 379 -0.97 -10.04 -3.62
N LEU A 380 -0.12 -9.15 -3.09
CA LEU A 380 -0.43 -8.30 -1.94
C LEU A 380 -1.73 -7.51 -2.16
N THR A 381 -1.83 -6.79 -3.29
CA THR A 381 -3.05 -6.00 -3.60
C THR A 381 -4.25 -6.88 -3.90
N THR A 382 -4.05 -8.01 -4.58
CA THR A 382 -5.16 -8.94 -4.84
C THR A 382 -5.75 -9.46 -3.52
N VAL A 383 -4.89 -9.82 -2.55
CA VAL A 383 -5.31 -10.26 -1.22
C VAL A 383 -5.92 -9.12 -0.42
N MET A 384 -5.40 -7.89 -0.50
CA MET A 384 -6.04 -6.72 0.12
C MET A 384 -7.46 -6.48 -0.40
N VAL A 385 -7.69 -6.53 -1.72
CA VAL A 385 -9.02 -6.37 -2.32
C VAL A 385 -9.96 -7.50 -1.89
N MET A 386 -9.46 -8.73 -1.85
CA MET A 386 -10.23 -9.90 -1.42
C MET A 386 -10.61 -9.81 0.07
N LEU A 387 -9.65 -9.52 0.95
CA LEU A 387 -9.89 -9.35 2.38
C LEU A 387 -10.82 -8.17 2.65
N TYR A 388 -10.64 -7.04 1.95
CA TYR A 388 -11.54 -5.90 2.05
C TYR A 388 -12.98 -6.28 1.72
N THR A 389 -13.18 -7.06 0.66
CA THR A 389 -14.50 -7.53 0.21
C THR A 389 -15.15 -8.46 1.25
N PHE A 390 -14.39 -9.41 1.81
CA PHE A 390 -14.92 -10.35 2.82
C PHE A 390 -15.22 -9.66 4.15
N PHE A 391 -14.36 -8.75 4.60
CA PHE A 391 -14.58 -7.99 5.84
C PHE A 391 -15.68 -6.92 5.70
N GLY A 392 -16.32 -6.79 4.53
CA GLY A 392 -17.56 -6.03 4.37
C GLY A 392 -18.64 -6.45 5.38
N ALA A 393 -18.72 -7.74 5.72
CA ALA A 393 -19.62 -8.25 6.75
C ALA A 393 -19.30 -7.70 8.16
N VAL A 394 -18.01 -7.58 8.52
CA VAL A 394 -17.60 -6.99 9.80
C VAL A 394 -17.93 -5.51 9.84
N GLY A 395 -17.66 -4.78 8.76
CA GLY A 395 -18.00 -3.35 8.68
C GLY A 395 -19.51 -3.11 8.78
N GLY A 396 -20.30 -3.94 8.09
CA GLY A 396 -21.77 -3.92 8.18
C GLY A 396 -22.27 -4.22 9.60
N TYR A 397 -21.71 -5.24 10.26
CA TYR A 397 -22.06 -5.61 11.63
C TYR A 397 -21.75 -4.50 12.63
N VAL A 398 -20.52 -3.97 12.63
CA VAL A 398 -20.09 -2.91 13.55
C VAL A 398 -20.92 -1.64 13.35
N SER A 399 -21.15 -1.23 12.10
CA SER A 399 -22.01 -0.07 11.80
C SER A 399 -23.43 -0.25 12.38
N ALA A 400 -24.06 -1.40 12.14
CA ALA A 400 -25.40 -1.67 12.65
C ALA A 400 -25.45 -1.69 14.19
N ARG A 401 -24.44 -2.26 14.85
CA ARG A 401 -24.34 -2.28 16.32
C ARG A 401 -24.23 -0.88 16.90
N VAL A 402 -23.37 -0.03 16.33
CA VAL A 402 -23.18 1.35 16.79
C VAL A 402 -24.43 2.19 16.51
N TYR A 403 -25.07 2.03 15.35
CA TYR A 403 -26.29 2.75 15.02
C TYR A 403 -27.46 2.36 15.93
N LYS A 404 -27.60 1.06 16.22
CA LYS A 404 -28.60 0.54 17.17
C LYS A 404 -28.35 1.03 18.59
N PHE A 405 -27.09 1.08 19.03
CA PHE A 405 -26.71 1.58 20.35
C PHE A 405 -27.13 3.03 20.60
N PHE A 406 -27.17 3.86 19.56
CA PHE A 406 -27.63 5.25 19.64
C PHE A 406 -29.12 5.42 19.30
N HIS A 407 -29.91 4.34 19.37
CA HIS A 407 -31.35 4.33 19.11
C HIS A 407 -31.73 4.90 17.73
N GLY A 408 -30.96 4.57 16.68
CA GLY A 408 -31.24 5.03 15.32
C GLY A 408 -32.41 4.30 14.65
N ASP A 409 -33.45 5.03 14.25
CA ASP A 409 -34.67 4.46 13.65
C ASP A 409 -34.49 4.05 12.16
N ALA A 410 -33.63 4.76 11.42
CA ALA A 410 -33.49 4.59 9.97
C ALA A 410 -32.54 3.44 9.59
N TRP A 411 -32.80 2.24 10.13
CA TRP A 411 -31.94 1.06 9.97
C TRP A 411 -31.71 0.68 8.50
N LYS A 412 -32.73 0.81 7.63
CA LYS A 412 -32.62 0.52 6.19
C LYS A 412 -31.61 1.42 5.50
N GLN A 413 -31.60 2.71 5.84
CA GLN A 413 -30.65 3.68 5.29
C GLN A 413 -29.23 3.38 5.78
N ASN A 414 -29.07 2.99 7.05
CA ASN A 414 -27.77 2.55 7.56
C ASN A 414 -27.23 1.35 6.78
N ILE A 415 -28.04 0.31 6.58
CA ILE A 415 -27.66 -0.88 5.80
C ILE A 415 -27.22 -0.51 4.38
N ALA A 416 -27.94 0.41 3.71
CA ALA A 416 -27.62 0.81 2.35
C ALA A 416 -26.36 1.69 2.27
N TYR A 417 -26.22 2.68 3.15
CA TYR A 417 -25.14 3.65 3.07
C TYR A 417 -23.80 3.11 3.56
N THR A 418 -23.77 2.12 4.46
CA THR A 418 -22.52 1.56 4.98
C THR A 418 -21.56 1.05 3.89
N PRO A 419 -21.98 0.20 2.94
CA PRO A 419 -21.10 -0.26 1.86
C PRO A 419 -21.01 0.71 0.66
N LEU A 420 -21.80 1.79 0.63
CA LEU A 420 -21.88 2.69 -0.53
C LEU A 420 -21.14 4.02 -0.34
N LEU A 421 -21.24 4.64 0.82
CA LEU A 421 -20.83 6.03 1.00
C LEU A 421 -19.31 6.22 0.94
N VAL A 422 -18.56 5.50 1.79
CA VAL A 422 -17.09 5.61 1.83
C VAL A 422 -16.47 4.99 0.57
N PRO A 423 -16.82 3.75 0.17
CA PRO A 423 -16.22 3.13 -1.01
C PRO A 423 -16.57 3.88 -2.29
N GLY A 424 -17.80 4.39 -2.43
CA GLY A 424 -18.21 5.20 -3.56
C GLY A 424 -17.48 6.54 -3.65
N THR A 425 -17.19 7.18 -2.50
CA THR A 425 -16.35 8.40 -2.48
C THR A 425 -14.93 8.10 -2.94
N VAL A 426 -14.31 7.03 -2.41
CA VAL A 426 -12.95 6.61 -2.81
C VAL A 426 -12.90 6.25 -4.29
N PHE A 427 -13.87 5.49 -4.78
CA PHE A 427 -13.95 5.11 -6.19
C PHE A 427 -14.15 6.33 -7.10
N SER A 428 -14.94 7.32 -6.69
CA SER A 428 -15.15 8.55 -7.46
C SER A 428 -13.86 9.37 -7.58
N VAL A 429 -13.11 9.52 -6.49
CA VAL A 429 -11.80 10.19 -6.51
C VAL A 429 -10.81 9.42 -7.39
N PHE A 430 -10.73 8.10 -7.21
CA PHE A 430 -9.90 7.23 -8.04
C PHE A 430 -10.25 7.34 -9.53
N PHE A 431 -11.54 7.33 -9.88
CA PHE A 431 -12.02 7.46 -11.25
C PHE A 431 -11.60 8.81 -11.87
N LEU A 432 -11.79 9.91 -11.14
CA LEU A 432 -11.37 11.24 -11.60
C LEU A 432 -9.85 11.32 -11.82
N LEU A 433 -9.05 10.80 -10.89
CA LEU A 433 -7.59 10.72 -11.04
C LEU A 433 -7.20 9.84 -12.24
N ASN A 434 -7.89 8.72 -12.45
CA ASN A 434 -7.64 7.83 -13.57
C ASN A 434 -7.92 8.52 -14.92
N LEU A 435 -8.93 9.40 -15.01
CA LEU A 435 -9.18 10.19 -16.22
C LEU A 435 -8.01 11.14 -16.55
N PHE A 436 -7.39 11.77 -15.54
CA PHE A 436 -6.20 12.61 -15.76
C PHE A 436 -4.99 11.80 -16.23
N VAL A 437 -4.75 10.63 -15.63
CA VAL A 437 -3.64 9.73 -16.00
C VAL A 437 -3.86 9.19 -17.42
N TRP A 438 -5.10 8.84 -17.76
CA TRP A 438 -5.49 8.41 -19.10
C TRP A 438 -5.30 9.51 -20.15
N ALA A 439 -5.72 10.75 -19.86
CA ALA A 439 -5.52 11.90 -20.74
C ALA A 439 -4.04 12.19 -21.05
N ARG A 440 -3.12 11.78 -20.18
CA ARG A 440 -1.66 11.89 -20.35
C ARG A 440 -1.03 10.70 -21.07
N GLN A 441 -1.84 9.75 -21.57
CA GLN A 441 -1.39 8.51 -22.22
C GLN A 441 -0.41 7.71 -21.35
N SER A 442 -0.57 7.80 -20.02
CA SER A 442 0.26 7.09 -19.06
C SER A 442 -0.18 5.63 -18.96
N SER A 443 0.78 4.71 -18.96
CA SER A 443 0.54 3.26 -18.76
C SER A 443 -0.01 2.93 -17.37
N GLY A 444 0.17 3.85 -16.41
CA GLY A 444 -0.42 3.76 -15.07
C GLY A 444 -1.95 3.91 -15.04
N ALA A 445 -2.59 4.31 -16.15
CA ALA A 445 -4.04 4.37 -16.22
C ALA A 445 -4.64 2.97 -16.12
N VAL A 446 -5.58 2.78 -15.20
CA VAL A 446 -6.30 1.53 -14.99
C VAL A 446 -7.30 1.32 -16.14
N PRO A 447 -7.28 0.17 -16.85
CA PRO A 447 -8.18 -0.10 -17.97
C PRO A 447 -9.65 -0.08 -17.57
N PHE A 448 -10.53 0.23 -18.53
CA PHE A 448 -11.97 0.23 -18.31
C PHE A 448 -12.49 -1.14 -17.80
N THR A 449 -11.98 -2.24 -18.36
CA THR A 449 -12.39 -3.60 -17.99
C THR A 449 -12.10 -3.92 -16.53
N THR A 450 -10.95 -3.50 -15.99
CA THR A 450 -10.63 -3.75 -14.58
C THR A 450 -11.42 -2.85 -13.65
N MET A 451 -11.77 -1.62 -14.06
CA MET A 451 -12.72 -0.79 -13.31
C MET A 451 -14.09 -1.47 -13.21
N LEU A 452 -14.59 -2.04 -14.33
CA LEU A 452 -15.84 -2.80 -14.32
C LEU A 452 -15.77 -4.04 -13.43
N ALA A 453 -14.63 -4.74 -13.44
CA ALA A 453 -14.40 -5.88 -12.55
C ALA A 453 -14.42 -5.47 -11.06
N LEU A 454 -13.80 -4.35 -10.69
CA LEU A 454 -13.85 -3.81 -9.33
C LEU A 454 -15.27 -3.44 -8.90
N ILE A 455 -16.03 -2.77 -9.77
CA ILE A 455 -17.44 -2.46 -9.53
C ILE A 455 -18.24 -3.75 -9.34
N SER A 456 -17.99 -4.76 -10.16
CA SER A 456 -18.67 -6.06 -10.06
C SER A 456 -18.37 -6.75 -8.72
N ILE A 457 -17.11 -6.79 -8.29
CA ILE A 457 -16.72 -7.34 -6.97
C ILE A 457 -17.38 -6.55 -5.83
N TRP A 458 -17.44 -5.22 -5.95
CA TRP A 458 -18.05 -4.35 -4.95
C TRP A 458 -19.56 -4.61 -4.81
N PHE A 459 -20.33 -4.59 -5.90
CA PHE A 459 -21.79 -4.74 -5.84
C PHE A 459 -22.27 -6.19 -5.72
N LEU A 460 -21.57 -7.17 -6.29
CA LEU A 460 -22.00 -8.57 -6.27
C LEU A 460 -21.56 -9.31 -5.00
N ILE A 461 -20.48 -8.86 -4.34
CA ILE A 461 -19.91 -9.56 -3.19
C ILE A 461 -19.92 -8.65 -1.96
N SER A 462 -19.19 -7.53 -1.99
CA SER A 462 -19.01 -6.68 -0.80
C SER A 462 -20.33 -6.12 -0.24
N VAL A 463 -21.20 -5.60 -1.12
CA VAL A 463 -22.51 -5.05 -0.72
C VAL A 463 -23.40 -6.12 -0.06
N PRO A 464 -23.68 -7.29 -0.68
CA PRO A 464 -24.45 -8.36 -0.02
C PRO A 464 -23.84 -8.83 1.31
N LEU A 465 -22.52 -8.98 1.38
CA LEU A 465 -21.85 -9.38 2.63
C LEU A 465 -22.04 -8.32 3.73
N SER A 466 -21.91 -7.04 3.39
CA SER A 466 -22.15 -5.94 4.33
C SER A 466 -23.60 -5.90 4.80
N VAL A 467 -24.56 -6.07 3.89
CA VAL A 467 -25.99 -6.18 4.23
C VAL A 467 -26.24 -7.35 5.19
N GLY A 468 -25.65 -8.52 4.92
CA GLY A 468 -25.73 -9.69 5.80
C GLY A 468 -25.14 -9.41 7.19
N GLY A 469 -23.99 -8.77 7.24
CA GLY A 469 -23.34 -8.33 8.48
C GLY A 469 -24.22 -7.35 9.28
N SER A 470 -24.77 -6.33 8.63
CA SER A 470 -25.68 -5.38 9.27
C SER A 470 -26.97 -6.03 9.75
N TRP A 471 -27.53 -6.97 9.01
CA TRP A 471 -28.72 -7.72 9.42
C TRP A 471 -28.46 -8.50 10.71
N LEU A 472 -27.31 -9.18 10.83
CA LEU A 472 -26.88 -9.83 12.08
C LEU A 472 -26.69 -8.81 13.21
N GLY A 473 -26.10 -7.65 12.91
CA GLY A 473 -25.88 -6.57 13.88
C GLY A 473 -27.17 -6.01 14.48
N PHE A 474 -28.20 -5.80 13.65
CA PHE A 474 -29.51 -5.33 14.12
C PHE A 474 -30.30 -6.41 14.86
N ARG A 475 -30.14 -7.69 14.50
CA ARG A 475 -30.78 -8.81 15.21
C ARG A 475 -30.18 -9.07 16.58
N ALA A 476 -28.90 -8.77 16.77
CA ALA A 476 -28.22 -8.92 18.06
C ALA A 476 -28.86 -8.03 19.15
N PRO A 477 -28.89 -8.48 20.42
CA PRO A 477 -29.51 -7.74 21.52
C PRO A 477 -28.84 -6.38 21.72
N GLU A 478 -29.63 -5.34 21.92
CA GLU A 478 -29.12 -3.99 22.10
C GLU A 478 -28.18 -3.90 23.31
N SER A 479 -27.07 -3.20 23.16
CA SER A 479 -26.17 -2.97 24.29
C SER A 479 -26.78 -1.87 25.16
N THR A 480 -27.24 -2.22 26.36
CA THR A 480 -27.80 -1.24 27.29
C THR A 480 -26.68 -0.37 27.87
N PRO A 481 -26.81 0.97 27.85
CA PRO A 481 -25.86 1.83 28.53
C PRO A 481 -25.90 1.57 30.05
N PRO A 482 -24.77 1.72 30.76
CA PRO A 482 -24.69 1.44 32.19
C PRO A 482 -25.52 2.39 33.06
N VAL A 483 -25.85 3.59 32.52
CA VAL A 483 -26.63 4.62 33.22
C VAL A 483 -27.71 5.14 32.27
N ARG A 484 -28.90 5.44 32.80
CA ARG A 484 -29.98 6.09 32.05
C ARG A 484 -29.66 7.56 31.84
N THR A 485 -30.01 8.08 30.67
CA THR A 485 -29.81 9.49 30.37
C THR A 485 -30.88 10.37 30.99
N ASN A 486 -30.51 11.56 31.44
CA ASN A 486 -31.44 12.58 31.92
C ASN A 486 -32.31 13.12 30.78
N GLN A 487 -33.54 13.55 31.11
CA GLN A 487 -34.48 14.07 30.10
C GLN A 487 -34.00 15.41 29.51
N ILE A 488 -33.49 16.29 30.37
CA ILE A 488 -33.02 17.62 29.99
C ILE A 488 -31.50 17.58 29.82
N PRO A 489 -30.95 17.90 28.63
CA PRO A 489 -29.52 17.93 28.42
C PRO A 489 -28.90 19.10 29.20
N ARG A 490 -27.80 18.83 29.91
CA ARG A 490 -27.04 19.89 30.60
C ARG A 490 -26.36 20.84 29.61
N GLN A 491 -26.23 22.11 30.00
CA GLN A 491 -25.45 23.08 29.26
C GLN A 491 -23.95 22.79 29.41
N ILE A 492 -23.23 22.77 28.28
CA ILE A 492 -21.79 22.49 28.25
C ILE A 492 -21.04 23.82 28.43
N PRO A 493 -20.10 23.92 29.39
CA PRO A 493 -19.31 25.13 29.56
C PRO A 493 -18.41 25.39 28.34
N PRO A 494 -18.09 26.66 28.03
CA PRO A 494 -17.24 27.00 26.90
C PRO A 494 -15.83 26.44 27.11
N SER A 495 -15.34 25.60 26.17
CA SER A 495 -13.99 25.05 26.23
C SER A 495 -12.92 26.13 26.01
N THR A 496 -11.97 26.23 26.92
CA THR A 496 -10.86 27.20 26.87
C THR A 496 -9.56 26.57 26.33
N GLY A 497 -8.77 27.37 25.61
CA GLY A 497 -7.42 26.99 25.15
C GLY A 497 -7.35 25.71 24.32
N TYR A 498 -6.57 24.74 24.82
CA TYR A 498 -6.21 23.48 24.14
C TYR A 498 -7.36 22.47 24.06
N LEU A 499 -8.40 22.58 24.89
CA LEU A 499 -9.55 21.67 24.92
C LEU A 499 -10.61 21.96 23.85
N ARG A 500 -10.42 23.04 23.09
CA ARG A 500 -11.24 23.35 21.91
C ARG A 500 -11.07 22.24 20.87
N PRO A 501 -12.13 21.91 20.10
CA PRO A 501 -12.11 20.76 19.19
C PRO A 501 -10.91 20.72 18.24
N LEU A 502 -10.63 21.83 17.53
CA LEU A 502 -9.55 21.88 16.54
C LEU A 502 -8.15 21.79 17.19
N PRO A 503 -7.77 22.65 18.17
CA PRO A 503 -6.47 22.52 18.84
C PRO A 503 -6.21 21.14 19.45
N SER A 504 -7.21 20.56 20.14
CA SER A 504 -7.07 19.23 20.75
C SER A 504 -6.86 18.13 19.71
N MET A 505 -7.50 18.25 18.55
CA MET A 505 -7.43 17.27 17.47
C MET A 505 -6.03 17.24 16.85
N PHE A 506 -5.44 18.40 16.57
CA PHE A 506 -4.07 18.48 16.04
C PHE A 506 -3.02 18.07 17.07
N LEU A 507 -3.11 18.59 18.30
CA LEU A 507 -2.13 18.30 19.35
C LEU A 507 -2.05 16.81 19.68
N VAL A 508 -3.19 16.10 19.66
CA VAL A 508 -3.21 14.66 19.89
C VAL A 508 -2.81 13.88 18.63
N GLY A 509 -3.31 14.29 17.46
CA GLY A 509 -3.08 13.58 16.19
C GLY A 509 -1.62 13.44 15.79
N ILE A 510 -0.75 14.34 16.27
CA ILE A 510 0.70 14.28 16.01
C ILE A 510 1.35 13.07 16.69
N LEU A 511 0.81 12.56 17.81
CA LEU A 511 1.42 11.47 18.56
C LEU A 511 1.33 10.12 17.82
N PRO A 512 0.15 9.68 17.31
CA PRO A 512 0.09 8.51 16.44
C PRO A 512 0.92 8.68 15.15
N PHE A 513 0.96 9.88 14.57
CA PHE A 513 1.77 10.15 13.38
C PHE A 513 3.27 9.99 13.66
N GLY A 514 3.78 10.56 14.76
CA GLY A 514 5.19 10.42 15.16
C GLY A 514 5.60 8.96 15.38
N ALA A 515 4.69 8.11 15.88
CA ALA A 515 4.95 6.69 16.09
C ALA A 515 5.12 5.87 14.79
N ILE A 516 4.59 6.35 13.66
CA ILE A 516 4.65 5.64 12.36
C ILE A 516 5.48 6.37 11.30
N PHE A 517 5.95 7.59 11.59
CA PHE A 517 6.57 8.50 10.63
C PHE A 517 7.72 7.87 9.83
N LEU A 518 8.63 7.18 10.51
CA LEU A 518 9.79 6.58 9.86
C LEU A 518 9.41 5.39 8.97
N GLU A 519 8.48 4.53 9.39
CA GLU A 519 7.99 3.45 8.51
C GLU A 519 7.19 4.01 7.32
N LEU A 520 6.44 5.10 7.53
CA LEU A 520 5.75 5.79 6.45
C LEU A 520 6.74 6.30 5.38
N TYR A 521 7.89 6.83 5.78
CA TYR A 521 8.96 7.22 4.85
C TYR A 521 9.39 6.06 3.96
N PHE A 522 9.64 4.87 4.54
CA PHE A 522 10.06 3.69 3.78
C PHE A 522 8.97 3.14 2.87
N ILE A 523 7.70 3.15 3.31
CA ILE A 523 6.55 2.74 2.50
C ILE A 523 6.39 3.68 1.30
N ILE A 524 6.39 5.00 1.54
CA ILE A 524 6.27 6.00 0.48
C ILE A 524 7.48 5.87 -0.47
N SER A 525 8.68 5.64 0.06
CA SER A 525 9.88 5.41 -0.74
C SER A 525 9.73 4.18 -1.65
N SER A 526 9.15 3.08 -1.16
CA SER A 526 8.90 1.89 -1.96
C SER A 526 7.80 2.05 -3.01
N ILE A 527 6.80 2.90 -2.76
CA ILE A 527 5.72 3.17 -3.73
C ILE A 527 6.21 4.05 -4.88
N TRP A 528 7.03 5.07 -4.58
CA TRP A 528 7.48 6.06 -5.56
C TRP A 528 8.81 5.72 -6.21
N PHE A 529 9.67 5.01 -5.51
CA PHE A 529 10.98 4.60 -5.99
C PHE A 529 11.00 3.08 -6.04
N SER A 530 11.55 2.48 -7.09
CA SER A 530 11.55 1.02 -7.36
C SER A 530 12.32 0.15 -6.35
N ARG A 531 12.42 0.59 -5.09
CA ARG A 531 12.96 -0.15 -3.94
C ARG A 531 11.89 -1.09 -3.41
N ILE A 532 12.26 -2.35 -3.20
CA ILE A 532 11.34 -3.36 -2.68
C ILE A 532 11.35 -3.28 -1.15
N TYR A 533 10.21 -2.90 -0.55
CA TYR A 533 10.03 -3.02 0.90
C TYR A 533 9.63 -4.45 1.27
N TYR A 534 10.44 -5.12 2.10
CA TYR A 534 10.21 -6.51 2.54
C TYR A 534 10.21 -6.70 4.07
N MET A 535 10.25 -5.60 4.84
CA MET A 535 10.35 -5.64 6.31
C MET A 535 8.98 -5.81 7.00
N PHE A 536 8.20 -6.81 6.59
CA PHE A 536 6.84 -7.04 7.12
C PHE A 536 6.78 -7.28 8.63
N GLY A 537 7.84 -7.82 9.24
CA GLY A 537 7.94 -7.97 10.70
C GLY A 537 7.95 -6.63 11.43
N PHE A 538 8.67 -5.64 10.91
CA PHE A 538 8.70 -4.28 11.47
C PHE A 538 7.35 -3.59 11.28
N LEU A 539 6.77 -3.73 10.08
CA LEU A 539 5.44 -3.19 9.79
C LEU A 539 4.37 -3.73 10.75
N PHE A 540 4.43 -5.02 11.11
CA PHE A 540 3.53 -5.62 12.09
C PHE A 540 3.68 -5.01 13.49
N LEU A 541 4.92 -4.83 13.96
CA LEU A 541 5.18 -4.19 15.26
C LEU A 541 4.72 -2.74 15.27
N CYS A 542 5.02 -1.97 14.21
CA CYS A 542 4.57 -0.59 14.06
C CYS A 542 3.04 -0.47 13.97
N TYR A 543 2.37 -1.42 13.31
CA TYR A 543 0.91 -1.50 13.31
C TYR A 543 0.36 -1.69 14.73
N GLY A 544 0.93 -2.60 15.51
CA GLY A 544 0.58 -2.78 16.92
C GLY A 544 0.81 -1.52 17.77
N LEU A 545 1.97 -0.88 17.62
CA LEU A 545 2.28 0.38 18.32
C LEU A 545 1.31 1.50 17.95
N MET A 546 0.94 1.62 16.67
CA MET A 546 -0.04 2.61 16.21
C MET A 546 -1.41 2.41 16.86
N ILE A 547 -1.86 1.15 17.02
CA ILE A 547 -3.12 0.82 17.68
C ILE A 547 -3.09 1.26 19.14
N VAL A 548 -2.04 0.89 19.86
CA VAL A 548 -1.88 1.20 21.29
C VAL A 548 -1.80 2.72 21.50
N THR A 549 -1.01 3.43 20.71
CA THR A 549 -0.90 4.89 20.77
C THR A 549 -2.25 5.55 20.46
N SER A 550 -2.92 5.14 19.37
CA SER A 550 -4.22 5.71 18.98
C SER A 550 -5.26 5.51 20.09
N ALA A 551 -5.31 4.32 20.70
CA ALA A 551 -6.19 4.03 21.82
C ALA A 551 -5.84 4.88 23.06
N ALA A 552 -4.57 4.92 23.45
CA ALA A 552 -4.12 5.63 24.65
C ALA A 552 -4.42 7.13 24.59
N VAL A 553 -4.10 7.80 23.47
CA VAL A 553 -4.36 9.25 23.39
C VAL A 553 -5.84 9.56 23.19
N THR A 554 -6.60 8.67 22.53
CA THR A 554 -8.06 8.83 22.44
C THR A 554 -8.71 8.72 23.82
N ILE A 555 -8.33 7.73 24.64
CA ILE A 555 -8.82 7.56 26.01
C ILE A 555 -8.46 8.79 26.87
N LEU A 556 -7.21 9.25 26.79
CA LEU A 556 -6.75 10.42 27.53
C LEU A 556 -7.56 11.68 27.15
N MET A 557 -7.80 11.89 25.86
CA MET A 557 -8.54 13.05 25.38
C MET A 557 -10.03 12.99 25.76
N VAL A 558 -10.64 11.81 25.69
CA VAL A 558 -12.03 11.61 26.16
C VAL A 558 -12.11 11.89 27.66
N TYR A 559 -11.15 11.40 28.45
CA TYR A 559 -11.08 11.69 29.87
C TYR A 559 -11.00 13.19 30.15
N PHE A 560 -10.10 13.94 29.49
CA PHE A 560 -10.03 15.39 29.65
C PHE A 560 -11.29 16.12 29.18
N ALA A 561 -11.95 15.65 28.13
CA ALA A 561 -13.22 16.21 27.67
C ALA A 561 -14.33 16.03 28.72
N LEU A 562 -14.42 14.85 29.34
CA LEU A 562 -15.39 14.55 30.39
C LEU A 562 -15.10 15.36 31.67
N CYS A 563 -13.83 15.50 32.05
CA CYS A 563 -13.43 16.36 33.17
C CYS A 563 -13.75 17.85 32.94
N ALA A 564 -13.81 18.28 31.68
CA ALA A 564 -14.26 19.62 31.29
C ALA A 564 -15.78 19.72 31.10
N GLU A 565 -16.54 18.78 31.67
CA GLU A 565 -18.01 18.70 31.62
C GLU A 565 -18.59 18.61 30.19
N ASN A 566 -17.79 18.14 29.23
CA ASN A 566 -18.20 17.99 27.84
C ASN A 566 -18.46 16.50 27.52
N TYR A 567 -19.75 16.14 27.49
CA TYR A 567 -20.19 14.77 27.17
C TYR A 567 -20.21 14.43 25.67
N HIS A 568 -19.87 15.36 24.76
CA HIS A 568 -19.79 15.08 23.32
C HIS A 568 -18.49 14.37 22.92
N TRP A 569 -18.26 13.21 23.52
CA TRP A 569 -17.01 12.45 23.34
C TRP A 569 -16.97 11.63 22.05
N GLN A 570 -18.11 11.29 21.45
CA GLN A 570 -18.19 10.30 20.36
C GLN A 570 -17.43 10.76 19.10
N TRP A 571 -17.74 11.96 18.61
CA TRP A 571 -17.02 12.55 17.48
C TRP A 571 -15.60 12.98 17.84
N ARG A 572 -15.40 13.44 19.10
CA ARG A 572 -14.06 13.76 19.58
C ARG A 572 -13.16 12.53 19.51
N ALA A 573 -13.62 11.38 20.00
CA ALA A 573 -12.87 10.14 19.96
C ALA A 573 -12.48 9.73 18.53
N PHE A 574 -13.40 9.86 17.57
CA PHE A 574 -13.13 9.56 16.16
C PHE A 574 -12.10 10.51 15.54
N PHE A 575 -12.26 11.83 15.72
CA PHE A 575 -11.39 12.82 15.08
C PHE A 575 -10.02 12.96 15.76
N THR A 576 -9.94 12.73 17.07
CA THR A 576 -8.71 12.92 17.84
C THR A 576 -7.54 12.06 17.35
N SER A 577 -7.74 10.74 17.20
CA SER A 577 -6.72 9.86 16.60
C SER A 577 -6.74 9.90 15.07
N GLY A 578 -7.92 10.09 14.46
CA GLY A 578 -8.07 10.22 13.00
C GLY A 578 -7.35 11.43 12.40
N ALA A 579 -7.05 12.46 13.20
CA ALA A 579 -6.27 13.63 12.78
C ALA A 579 -4.86 13.30 12.28
N SER A 580 -4.30 12.15 12.70
CA SER A 580 -3.06 11.61 12.15
C SER A 580 -3.08 11.50 10.62
N ALA A 581 -4.25 11.25 10.00
CA ALA A 581 -4.40 11.22 8.55
C ALA A 581 -4.09 12.57 7.88
N ILE A 582 -4.35 13.70 8.57
CA ILE A 582 -4.01 15.04 8.05
C ILE A 582 -2.49 15.21 8.02
N TYR A 583 -1.78 14.76 9.05
CA TYR A 583 -0.31 14.79 9.09
C TYR A 583 0.29 13.88 8.01
N VAL A 584 -0.27 12.69 7.80
CA VAL A 584 0.13 11.80 6.70
C VAL A 584 -0.09 12.49 5.34
N PHE A 585 -1.22 13.17 5.14
CA PHE A 585 -1.50 13.89 3.90
C PHE A 585 -0.53 15.06 3.67
N LEU A 586 -0.28 15.88 4.68
CA LEU A 586 0.69 16.97 4.61
C LEU A 586 2.11 16.46 4.36
N TYR A 587 2.48 15.35 5.00
CA TYR A 587 3.75 14.69 4.76
C TYR A 587 3.88 14.20 3.32
N ALA A 588 2.83 13.58 2.77
CA ALA A 588 2.82 13.14 1.38
C ALA A 588 2.96 14.32 0.39
N MET A 589 2.44 15.51 0.74
CA MET A 589 2.65 16.73 -0.06
C MET A 589 4.07 17.29 0.04
N LEU A 590 4.73 17.16 1.20
CA LEU A 590 6.10 17.65 1.43
C LEU A 590 7.17 16.67 0.94
N TYR A 591 6.83 15.39 0.87
CA TYR A 591 7.71 14.35 0.38
C TYR A 591 8.02 14.50 -1.11
N TRP A 592 7.02 14.99 -1.86
CA TRP A 592 7.15 15.42 -3.24
C TRP A 592 7.85 16.77 -3.32
#